data_AF-K2CB08-F1
#
_entry.id   AF-K2CB08-F1
#
_cell.length_a   1.000
_cell.length_b   1.000
_cell.length_c   1.000
_cell.angle_alpha   90.00
_cell.angle_beta   90.00
_cell.angle_gamma   90.00
#
_symmetry.space_group_name_H-M   'P 1'
#
loop_
_entity.id
_entity.type
_entity.pdbx_description
1 polymer ?
#
loop_
_entity_poly.entity_id
_entity_poly.type
_entity_poly.pdbx_seq_one_letter_code
_entity_poly.pdbx_strand_id
1 'polypeptide(L)'
;KTDWRAKEIMAETQTELVLHVAAVVQRLHMKQLPFDLVVAGGVFDISSVPFLKQFSTKVKYFAPRCSVIKPSHPPVWGAVRLAQDQL
;
A
#
# COMPACT_ATOMS: atom_id res chain seq x y z
N LYS A 1 7.69 28.63 2.89
CA LYS A 1 6.70 28.48 3.99
C LYS A 1 5.41 27.75 3.52
N THR A 2 5.51 26.78 2.59
CA THR A 2 4.32 26.16 1.95
C THR A 2 4.22 24.64 2.15
N ASP A 3 5.19 24.06 2.85
CA ASP A 3 5.36 22.61 3.00
C ASP A 3 4.36 21.95 3.98
N TRP A 4 3.75 22.75 4.87
CA TRP A 4 2.83 22.23 5.90
C TRP A 4 1.55 21.62 5.30
N ARG A 5 0.98 22.26 4.27
CA ARG A 5 -0.26 21.78 3.64
C ARG A 5 -0.01 20.51 2.82
N ALA A 6 1.16 20.41 2.18
CA ALA A 6 1.57 19.18 1.50
C ALA A 6 1.72 18.02 2.49
N LYS A 7 2.33 18.26 3.66
CA LYS A 7 2.45 17.27 4.74
C LYS A 7 1.10 16.81 5.27
N GLU A 8 0.17 17.74 5.46
CA GLU A 8 -1.20 17.43 5.88
C GLU A 8 -1.93 16.55 4.85
N ILE A 9 -1.89 16.92 3.57
CA ILE A 9 -2.47 16.12 2.48
C ILE A 9 -1.86 14.70 2.47
N MET A 10 -0.55 14.57 2.65
CA MET A 10 0.09 13.25 2.74
C MET A 10 -0.39 12.45 3.95
N ALA A 11 -0.56 13.09 5.11
CA ALA A 11 -1.04 12.42 6.32
C ALA A 11 -2.50 11.94 6.19
N GLU A 12 -3.37 12.78 5.61
CA GLU A 12 -4.76 12.43 5.28
C GLU A 12 -4.81 11.28 4.27
N THR A 13 -4.05 11.40 3.16
CA THR A 13 -3.95 10.35 2.13
C THR A 13 -3.54 9.01 2.74
N GLN A 14 -2.53 9.02 3.62
CA GLN A 14 -2.10 7.79 4.30
C GLN A 14 -3.21 7.19 5.16
N THR A 15 -3.98 8.03 5.85
CA THR A 15 -5.08 7.60 6.71
C THR A 15 -6.20 6.94 5.90
N GLU A 16 -6.60 7.56 4.79
CA GLU A 16 -7.57 7.00 3.86
C GLU A 16 -7.11 5.66 3.28
N LEU A 17 -5.86 5.57 2.81
CA LEU A 17 -5.32 4.30 2.28
C LEU A 17 -5.35 3.18 3.32
N VAL A 18 -5.04 3.48 4.59
CA VAL A 18 -5.10 2.49 5.69
C VAL A 18 -6.54 2.04 5.94
N LEU A 19 -7.51 2.97 5.92
CA LEU A 19 -8.93 2.64 6.10
C LEU A 19 -9.47 1.77 4.98
N HIS A 20 -9.08 2.04 3.73
CA HIS A 20 -9.43 1.20 2.58
C HIS A 20 -8.93 -0.23 2.74
N VAL A 21 -7.67 -0.41 3.16
CA VAL A 21 -7.11 -1.74 3.43
C VAL A 21 -7.87 -2.42 4.57
N ALA A 22 -8.14 -1.71 5.66
CA ALA A 22 -8.89 -2.25 6.79
C ALA A 22 -10.28 -2.75 6.38
N ALA A 23 -10.99 -1.99 5.54
CA ALA A 23 -12.30 -2.36 5.03
C ALA A 23 -12.26 -3.65 4.19
N VAL A 24 -11.28 -3.78 3.28
CA VAL A 24 -11.12 -4.99 2.45
C VAL A 24 -10.74 -6.20 3.31
N VAL A 25 -9.77 -6.05 4.21
CA VAL A 25 -9.33 -7.12 5.12
C VAL A 25 -10.49 -7.59 6.01
N GLN A 26 -11.31 -6.66 6.50
CA GLN A 26 -12.49 -6.99 7.28
C GLN A 26 -13.53 -7.74 6.44
N ARG A 27 -13.87 -7.23 5.24
CA ARG A 27 -14.86 -7.84 4.35
C ARG A 27 -14.47 -9.26 3.93
N LEU A 28 -13.18 -9.51 3.74
CA LEU A 28 -12.64 -10.82 3.36
C LEU A 28 -12.31 -11.70 4.57
N HIS A 29 -12.59 -11.26 5.80
CA HIS A 29 -12.28 -11.98 7.05
C HIS A 29 -10.79 -12.37 7.19
N MET A 30 -9.89 -11.54 6.67
CA MET A 30 -8.45 -11.83 6.56
C MET A 30 -7.61 -11.34 7.76
N LYS A 31 -8.22 -10.76 8.80
CA LYS A 31 -7.50 -10.12 9.92
C LYS A 31 -6.41 -11.00 10.55
N GLN A 32 -6.64 -12.31 10.65
CA GLN A 32 -5.72 -13.27 11.28
C GLN A 32 -5.03 -14.22 10.28
N LEU A 33 -5.21 -13.97 8.98
CA LEU A 33 -4.59 -14.78 7.93
C LEU A 33 -3.24 -14.16 7.53
N PRO A 34 -2.22 -14.98 7.23
CA PRO A 34 -1.03 -14.49 6.56
C PRO A 34 -1.35 -14.15 5.10
N PHE A 35 -0.98 -12.96 4.66
CA PHE A 35 -1.09 -12.55 3.26
C PHE A 35 -0.08 -11.43 2.93
N ASP A 36 0.21 -11.30 1.65
CA ASP A 36 1.01 -10.20 1.12
C ASP A 36 0.10 -9.07 0.66
N LEU A 37 0.26 -7.88 1.27
CA LEU A 37 -0.30 -6.64 0.79
C LEU A 37 0.72 -5.98 -0.14
N VAL A 38 0.48 -6.11 -1.44
CA VAL A 38 1.30 -5.46 -2.47
C VAL A 38 0.95 -3.98 -2.54
N VAL A 39 1.94 -3.11 -2.35
CA VAL A 39 1.79 -1.66 -2.54
C VAL A 39 2.59 -1.21 -3.77
N ALA A 40 1.96 -0.40 -4.61
CA ALA A 40 2.56 0.11 -5.84
C ALA A 40 2.24 1.61 -6.00
N GLY A 41 3.12 2.33 -6.69
CA GLY A 41 2.98 3.76 -6.97
C GLY A 41 4.03 4.62 -6.26
N GLY A 42 4.35 5.77 -6.88
CA GLY A 42 5.45 6.64 -6.46
C GLY A 42 5.32 7.23 -5.05
N VAL A 43 4.11 7.27 -4.49
CA VAL A 43 3.89 7.70 -3.09
C VAL A 43 4.64 6.83 -2.07
N PHE A 44 4.88 5.56 -2.40
CA PHE A 44 5.65 4.63 -1.57
C PHE A 44 7.16 4.64 -1.88
N ASP A 45 7.63 5.50 -2.79
CA ASP A 45 9.05 5.71 -3.14
C ASP A 45 9.62 6.98 -2.50
N ILE A 46 8.78 7.79 -1.83
CA ILE A 46 9.19 9.07 -1.24
C ILE A 46 10.12 8.79 -0.05
N SER A 47 11.39 9.17 -0.18
CA SER A 47 12.40 9.01 0.88
C SER A 47 12.35 10.10 1.95
N SER A 48 11.82 11.28 1.62
CA SER A 48 11.74 12.44 2.52
C SER A 48 10.70 12.29 3.63
N VAL A 49 9.76 11.35 3.49
CA VAL A 49 8.74 11.02 4.48
C VAL A 49 8.72 9.50 4.63
N PRO A 50 8.75 8.95 5.86
CA PRO A 50 8.70 7.50 6.08
C PRO A 50 7.28 6.94 5.83
N PHE A 51 6.66 7.29 4.69
CA PHE A 51 5.27 7.02 4.34
C PHE A 51 4.98 5.52 4.34
N LEU A 52 5.81 4.73 3.65
CA LEU A 52 5.70 3.27 3.61
C LEU A 52 5.82 2.66 5.01
N LYS A 53 6.79 3.11 5.81
CA LYS A 53 7.00 2.57 7.17
C LYS A 53 5.79 2.84 8.06
N GLN A 54 5.30 4.07 8.09
CA GLN A 54 4.13 4.46 8.87
C GLN A 54 2.84 3.75 8.40
N PHE A 55 2.65 3.66 7.09
CA PHE A 55 1.53 2.90 6.49
C PHE A 55 1.57 1.44 6.92
N SER A 56 2.72 0.78 6.77
CA SER A 56 2.92 -0.62 7.17
C SER A 56 2.66 -0.84 8.66
N THR A 57 3.11 0.07 9.53
CA THR A 57 2.83 0.00 10.97
C THR A 57 1.32 0.06 11.24
N LYS A 58 0.60 0.99 10.61
CA LYS A 58 -0.85 1.13 10.79
C LYS A 58 -1.62 -0.09 10.27
N VAL A 59 -1.22 -0.66 9.13
CA VAL A 59 -1.83 -1.89 8.59
C VAL A 59 -1.63 -3.08 9.53
N LYS A 60 -0.40 -3.26 10.05
CA LYS A 60 -0.09 -4.34 10.98
C LYS A 60 -0.85 -4.29 12.29
N TYR A 61 -1.39 -3.14 12.68
CA TYR A 61 -2.23 -3.02 13.87
C TYR A 61 -3.52 -3.84 13.77
N PHE A 62 -4.17 -3.88 12.59
CA PHE A 62 -5.41 -4.64 12.38
C PHE A 62 -5.23 -5.93 11.58
N ALA A 63 -4.08 -6.10 10.92
CA ALA A 63 -3.69 -7.32 10.19
C ALA A 63 -2.25 -7.72 10.56
N PRO A 64 -2.00 -8.23 11.77
CA PRO A 64 -0.64 -8.43 12.30
C PRO A 64 0.19 -9.46 11.53
N ARG A 65 -0.45 -10.39 10.81
CA ARG A 65 0.20 -11.40 9.99
C ARG A 65 0.38 -10.98 8.53
N CYS A 66 0.01 -9.76 8.18
CA CYS A 66 0.21 -9.19 6.86
C CYS A 66 1.69 -8.84 6.64
N SER A 67 2.22 -9.18 5.46
CA SER A 67 3.47 -8.63 4.96
C SER A 67 3.16 -7.51 3.96
N VAL A 68 3.69 -6.31 4.17
CA VAL A 68 3.52 -5.21 3.21
C VAL A 68 4.73 -5.21 2.29
N ILE A 69 4.51 -5.54 1.01
CA ILE A 69 5.59 -5.75 0.03
C ILE A 69 5.47 -4.79 -1.14
N LYS A 70 6.60 -4.48 -1.76
CA LYS A 70 6.65 -3.76 -3.04
C LYS A 70 7.03 -4.75 -4.14
N PRO A 71 6.39 -4.66 -5.31
CA PRO A 71 6.79 -5.50 -6.43
C PRO A 71 8.21 -5.14 -6.88
N SER A 72 9.02 -6.14 -7.18
CA SER A 72 10.39 -5.98 -7.68
C SER A 72 10.42 -5.44 -9.12
N HIS A 73 9.32 -5.61 -9.85
CA HIS A 73 9.14 -5.15 -11.21
C HIS A 73 7.97 -4.17 -11.30
N PRO A 74 8.03 -3.16 -12.18
CA PRO A 74 6.92 -2.24 -12.38
C PRO A 74 5.63 -2.96 -12.86
N PRO A 75 4.43 -2.47 -12.51
CA PRO A 75 3.16 -3.11 -12.88
C PRO A 75 2.97 -3.37 -14.39
N VAL A 76 3.63 -2.58 -15.25
CA VAL A 76 3.59 -2.75 -16.72
C VAL A 76 4.00 -4.15 -17.18
N TRP A 77 4.84 -4.85 -16.41
CA TRP A 77 5.27 -6.21 -16.74
C TRP A 77 4.11 -7.20 -16.73
N GLY A 78 3.15 -7.04 -15.79
CA GLY A 78 1.96 -7.88 -15.73
C GLY A 78 1.06 -7.68 -16.96
N ALA A 79 0.90 -6.44 -17.42
CA ALA A 79 0.11 -6.14 -18.62
C ALA A 79 0.70 -6.77 -19.87
N VAL A 80 2.04 -6.71 -20.04
CA VAL A 80 2.73 -7.37 -21.15
C VAL A 80 2.53 -8.89 -21.10
N ARG A 81 2.63 -9.49 -19.90
CA ARG A 81 2.43 -10.93 -19.75
C ARG A 81 1.01 -11.37 -20.09
N LEU A 82 0.01 -10.63 -19.63
CA LEU A 82 -1.39 -10.89 -19.94
C LEU A 82 -1.68 -10.78 -21.45
N ALA A 83 -1.03 -9.84 -22.14
CA ALA A 83 -1.16 -9.71 -23.60
C ALA A 83 -0.50 -10.88 -24.34
N GLN A 84 0.63 -11.39 -23.85
CA GLN A 84 1.30 -12.56 -24.42
C GLN A 84 0.50 -13.85 -24.23
N ASP A 85 -0.15 -14.04 -23.07
CA ASP A 85 -0.96 -15.24 -22.81
C ASP A 85 -2.26 -15.28 -23.67
N GLN A 86 -2.63 -14.17 -24.33
CA GLN A 86 -3.78 -14.06 -25.23
C GLN A 86 -3.42 -14.21 -26.73
N LEU A 87 -2.13 -14.40 -27.06
CA LEU A 87 -1.62 -14.66 -28.41
C LEU A 87 -1.30 -16.15 -28.61
#